data_AF-A0A7J3F1K4-F1
#
_entry.id   AF-A0A7J3F1K4-F1
#
_cell.length_a   1.000
_cell.length_b   1.000
_cell.length_c   1.000
_cell.angle_alpha   90.00
_cell.angle_beta   90.00
_cell.angle_gamma   90.00
#
_symmetry.space_group_name_H-M   'P 1'
#
loop_
_entity.id
_entity.type
_entity.pdbx_description
1 polymer ?
#
loop_
_entity_poly.entity_id
_entity_poly.type
_entity_poly.pdbx_seq_one_letter_code
_entity_poly.pdbx_strand_id
1 'polypeptide(L)'
;MSQTTILEKLMDDLRKIENALAQLEAEMKAINEEYSAILSEENKIVEEMRRCRDQYKYTQLEMKFNVVSRRRREVETKKAEVERKIRGYNEEKSRIQMRIEYLKPKSC
;
A
#
# COMPACT_ATOMS: atom_id res chain seq x y z
N MET A 1 -18.07 36.42 -5.99
CA MET A 1 -17.74 34.98 -5.84
C MET A 1 -17.47 34.75 -4.37
N SER A 2 -18.42 34.16 -3.64
CA SER A 2 -18.38 34.14 -2.16
C SER A 2 -17.33 33.17 -1.63
N GLN A 3 -16.64 33.55 -0.54
CA GLN A 3 -15.70 32.68 0.19
C GLN A 3 -16.32 31.34 0.59
N THR A 4 -17.64 31.30 0.79
CA THR A 4 -18.40 30.08 1.08
C THR A 4 -18.31 29.03 -0.03
N THR A 5 -18.45 29.42 -1.31
CA THR A 5 -18.35 28.47 -2.44
C THR A 5 -16.95 27.88 -2.63
N ILE A 6 -15.90 28.60 -2.18
CA ILE A 6 -14.52 28.12 -2.23
C ILE A 6 -14.26 27.11 -1.10
N LEU A 7 -14.77 27.39 0.10
CA LEU A 7 -14.68 26.48 1.24
C LEU A 7 -15.43 25.16 0.96
N GLU A 8 -16.63 25.23 0.39
CA GLU A 8 -17.41 24.05 0.00
C GLU A 8 -16.64 23.16 -0.97
N LYS A 9 -16.02 23.73 -2.01
CA LYS A 9 -15.17 22.97 -2.95
C LYS A 9 -13.98 22.30 -2.27
N LEU A 10 -13.28 23.03 -1.40
CA LEU A 10 -12.13 22.47 -0.67
C LEU A 10 -12.53 21.34 0.28
N MET A 11 -13.70 21.45 0.92
CA MET A 11 -14.24 20.36 1.75
C MET A 11 -14.61 19.13 0.91
N ASP A 12 -15.18 19.34 -0.28
CA ASP A 12 -15.55 18.26 -1.18
C ASP A 12 -14.31 17.55 -1.76
N ASP A 13 -13.26 18.32 -2.10
CA ASP A 13 -11.97 17.78 -2.52
C ASP A 13 -11.28 17.02 -1.39
N LEU A 14 -11.32 17.53 -0.15
CA LEU A 14 -10.81 16.81 1.01
C LEU A 14 -11.52 15.47 1.22
N ARG A 15 -12.85 15.44 1.06
CA ARG A 15 -13.64 14.20 1.16
C ARG A 15 -13.26 13.19 0.08
N LYS A 16 -13.01 13.64 -1.15
CA LYS A 16 -12.53 12.77 -2.25
C LYS A 16 -11.16 12.17 -1.93
N ILE A 17 -10.23 12.98 -1.42
CA ILE A 17 -8.90 12.51 -1.02
C ILE A 17 -9.00 11.50 0.13
N GLU A 18 -9.87 11.74 1.12
CA GLU A 18 -10.09 10.79 2.22
C GLU A 18 -10.66 9.45 1.73
N ASN A 19 -11.60 9.49 0.80
CA ASN A 19 -12.12 8.26 0.18
C ASN A 19 -11.03 7.51 -0.61
N ALA A 20 -10.19 8.24 -1.37
CA ALA A 20 -9.07 7.64 -2.11
C ALA A 20 -8.03 7.03 -1.16
N LEU A 21 -7.71 7.71 -0.05
CA LEU A 21 -6.82 7.19 0.99
C LEU A 21 -7.38 5.92 1.62
N ALA A 22 -8.66 5.89 1.98
CA ALA A 22 -9.31 4.71 2.54
C ALA A 22 -9.26 3.51 1.57
N GLN A 23 -9.44 3.75 0.26
CA GLN A 23 -9.28 2.71 -0.76
C GLN A 23 -7.84 2.19 -0.85
N LEU A 24 -6.86 3.10 -0.85
CA LEU A 24 -5.44 2.72 -0.89
C LEU A 24 -5.00 1.99 0.38
N GLU A 25 -5.55 2.34 1.55
CA GLU A 25 -5.31 1.62 2.81
C GLU A 25 -5.88 0.21 2.79
N ALA A 26 -7.08 0.03 2.21
CA ALA A 26 -7.66 -1.30 2.01
C ALA A 26 -6.83 -2.13 1.02
N GLU A 27 -6.37 -1.52 -0.08
CA GLU A 27 -5.46 -2.15 -1.04
C GLU A 27 -4.14 -2.56 -0.39
N MET A 28 -3.56 -1.67 0.43
CA MET A 28 -2.35 -1.94 1.21
C MET A 28 -2.53 -3.13 2.15
N LYS A 29 -3.69 -3.23 2.82
CA LYS A 29 -3.99 -4.35 3.70
C LYS A 29 -4.02 -5.67 2.93
N ALA A 30 -4.70 -5.70 1.79
CA ALA A 30 -4.76 -6.88 0.92
C ALA A 30 -3.36 -7.30 0.41
N ILE A 31 -2.52 -6.32 0.03
CA ILE A 31 -1.13 -6.57 -0.38
C ILE A 31 -0.30 -7.16 0.77
N ASN A 32 -0.46 -6.65 1.99
CA ASN A 32 0.26 -7.19 3.15
C ASN A 32 -0.17 -8.61 3.50
N GLU A 33 -1.47 -8.92 3.37
CA GLU A 33 -1.98 -10.29 3.53
C GLU A 33 -1.39 -11.23 2.47
N GLU A 34 -1.38 -10.82 1.20
CA GLU A 34 -0.74 -11.60 0.11
C GLU A 34 0.75 -11.80 0.38
N TYR A 35 1.46 -10.75 0.78
CA TYR A 35 2.88 -10.82 1.12
C TYR A 35 3.15 -11.82 2.25
N SER A 36 2.34 -11.80 3.31
CA SER A 36 2.48 -12.73 4.44
C SER A 36 2.25 -14.19 4.03
N ALA A 37 1.29 -14.43 3.12
CA ALA A 37 1.00 -15.75 2.59
C ALA A 37 2.18 -16.28 1.75
N ILE A 38 2.73 -15.45 0.87
CA ILE A 38 3.90 -15.78 0.05
C ILE A 38 5.12 -16.08 0.94
N LEU A 39 5.34 -15.28 1.99
CA LEU A 39 6.45 -15.49 2.92
C LEU A 39 6.31 -16.83 3.68
N SER A 40 5.09 -17.19 4.07
CA SER A 40 4.82 -18.50 4.68
C SER A 40 5.12 -19.65 3.71
N GLU A 41 4.75 -19.50 2.44
CA GLU A 41 5.07 -20.48 1.40
C GLU A 41 6.57 -20.60 1.15
N GLU A 42 7.29 -19.47 1.05
CA GLU A 42 8.74 -19.42 0.89
C GLU A 42 9.45 -20.13 2.05
N ASN A 43 9.03 -19.87 3.29
CA ASN A 43 9.58 -20.54 4.48
C ASN A 43 9.36 -22.06 4.46
N LYS A 44 8.16 -22.52 4.06
CA LYS A 44 7.87 -23.96 3.94
C LYS A 44 8.79 -24.63 2.92
N ILE A 45 8.98 -24.02 1.76
CA ILE A 45 9.86 -24.55 0.71
C ILE A 45 11.30 -24.63 1.23
N VAL A 46 11.78 -23.60 1.93
CA VAL A 46 13.12 -23.59 2.53
C VAL A 46 13.28 -24.70 3.58
N GLU A 47 12.28 -24.92 4.43
CA GLU A 47 12.30 -26.03 5.39
C GLU A 47 12.33 -27.39 4.71
N GLU A 48 11.56 -27.57 3.63
CA GLU A 48 11.58 -28.79 2.83
C GLU A 48 12.94 -29.01 2.16
N MET A 49 13.56 -27.95 1.62
CA MET A 49 14.91 -28.00 1.04
C MET A 49 15.96 -28.42 2.08
N ARG A 50 15.86 -27.91 3.32
CA ARG A 50 16.78 -28.29 4.42
C ARG A 50 16.67 -29.77 4.81
N ARG A 51 15.48 -30.36 4.67
CA ARG A 51 15.23 -31.77 5.00
C ARG A 51 15.46 -32.71 3.81
N CYS A 52 15.58 -32.18 2.60
CA CYS A 52 15.70 -32.97 1.39
C CYS A 52 17.13 -33.52 1.23
N ARG A 53 17.26 -34.84 1.17
CA ARG A 53 18.52 -35.53 0.85
C ARG A 53 18.62 -35.95 -0.62
N ASP A 54 17.50 -35.93 -1.34
CA ASP A 54 17.41 -36.28 -2.76
C ASP A 54 17.67 -35.04 -3.62
N GLN A 55 18.64 -35.15 -4.52
CA GLN A 55 19.10 -34.07 -5.39
C GLN A 55 18.07 -33.71 -6.47
N TYR A 56 17.32 -34.68 -7.01
CA TYR A 56 16.28 -34.40 -8.01
C TYR A 56 15.13 -33.60 -7.39
N LYS A 57 14.70 -34.01 -6.19
CA LYS A 57 13.67 -33.32 -5.42
C LYS A 57 14.14 -31.94 -4.96
N TYR A 58 15.42 -31.78 -4.63
CA TYR A 58 16.01 -30.48 -4.30
C TYR A 58 15.92 -29.50 -5.48
N THR A 59 16.29 -29.92 -6.69
CA THR A 59 16.21 -29.07 -7.88
C THR A 59 14.76 -28.63 -8.17
N GLN A 60 13.77 -29.50 -7.97
CA GLN A 60 12.37 -29.12 -8.12
C GLN A 60 11.92 -28.09 -7.07
N LEU A 61 12.37 -28.24 -5.81
CA LEU A 61 12.08 -27.28 -4.75
C LEU A 61 12.75 -25.94 -5.00
N GLU A 62 13.97 -25.93 -5.53
CA GLU A 62 14.69 -24.72 -5.92
C GLU A 62 13.96 -23.96 -7.04
N MET A 63 13.44 -24.67 -8.05
CA MET A 63 12.59 -24.05 -9.09
C MET A 63 11.33 -23.42 -8.50
N LYS A 64 10.64 -24.13 -7.59
CA LYS A 64 9.46 -23.59 -6.89
C LYS A 64 9.81 -22.37 -6.05
N PHE A 65 10.90 -22.42 -5.30
CA PHE A 65 11.41 -21.31 -4.51
C PHE A 65 11.65 -20.07 -5.39
N ASN A 66 12.29 -20.25 -6.54
CA ASN A 66 12.56 -19.14 -7.47
C ASN A 66 11.28 -18.48 -7.99
N VAL A 67 10.22 -19.25 -8.26
CA VAL A 67 8.91 -18.71 -8.67
C VAL A 67 8.26 -17.90 -7.53
N VAL A 68 8.24 -18.47 -6.33
CA VAL A 68 7.67 -17.81 -5.13
C VAL A 68 8.45 -16.52 -4.80
N SER A 69 9.77 -16.56 -4.88
CA SER A 69 10.63 -15.41 -4.60
C SER A 69 10.46 -14.29 -5.63
N ARG A 70 10.21 -14.62 -6.91
CA ARG A 70 9.84 -13.62 -7.93
C ARG A 70 8.51 -12.96 -7.59
N ARG A 71 7.49 -13.76 -7.25
CA ARG A 71 6.18 -13.25 -6.83
C ARG A 71 6.29 -12.35 -5.60
N ARG A 72 7.14 -12.69 -4.63
CA ARG A 72 7.42 -11.83 -3.46
C ARG A 72 7.91 -10.45 -3.88
N ARG A 73 8.88 -10.37 -4.79
CA ARG A 73 9.42 -9.10 -5.30
C ARG A 73 8.38 -8.27 -6.04
N GLU A 74 7.50 -8.91 -6.81
CA GLU A 74 6.40 -8.23 -7.49
C GLU A 74 5.44 -7.59 -6.48
N VAL A 75 5.07 -8.33 -5.43
CA VAL A 75 4.21 -7.82 -4.35
C VAL A 75 4.88 -6.70 -3.56
N GLU A 76 6.18 -6.80 -3.28
CA GLU A 76 6.96 -5.71 -2.66
C GLU A 76 6.98 -4.44 -3.52
N THR A 77 7.10 -4.60 -4.83
CA THR A 77 7.09 -3.45 -5.75
C THR A 77 5.73 -2.76 -5.72
N LYS A 78 4.64 -3.53 -5.80
CA LYS A 78 3.26 -3.02 -5.66
C LYS A 78 3.05 -2.31 -4.33
N LYS A 79 3.53 -2.90 -3.23
CA LYS A 79 3.49 -2.28 -1.90
C LYS A 79 4.17 -0.92 -1.91
N ALA A 80 5.40 -0.83 -2.43
CA ALA A 80 6.15 0.42 -2.49
C ALA A 80 5.50 1.49 -3.39
N GLU A 81 4.74 1.09 -4.41
CA GLU A 81 3.95 2.01 -5.23
C GLU A 81 2.74 2.56 -4.46
N VAL A 82 1.99 1.70 -3.77
CA VAL A 82 0.84 2.10 -2.96
C VAL A 82 1.30 3.01 -1.80
N GLU A 83 2.41 2.70 -1.13
CA GLU A 83 2.99 3.58 -0.10
C GLU A 83 3.31 4.98 -0.64
N ARG A 84 3.88 5.06 -1.85
CA ARG A 84 4.17 6.36 -2.50
C ARG A 84 2.90 7.13 -2.80
N LYS A 85 1.86 6.46 -3.31
CA LYS A 85 0.54 7.10 -3.54
C LYS A 85 -0.06 7.64 -2.25
N ILE A 86 -0.07 6.83 -1.18
CA ILE A 86 -0.59 7.24 0.14
C ILE A 86 0.14 8.49 0.65
N ARG A 87 1.48 8.54 0.55
CA ARG A 87 2.25 9.73 0.93
C ARG A 87 1.84 10.96 0.13
N GLY A 88 1.71 10.84 -1.20
CA GLY A 88 1.28 11.95 -2.06
C GLY A 88 -0.11 12.48 -1.68
N TYR A 89 -1.08 11.60 -1.48
CA TYR A 89 -2.44 11.99 -1.05
C TYR A 89 -2.47 12.60 0.35
N ASN A 90 -1.62 12.12 1.28
CA ASN A 90 -1.50 12.73 2.61
C ASN A 90 -0.93 14.15 2.55
N GLU A 91 0.09 14.39 1.71
CA GLU A 91 0.63 15.74 1.50
C GLU A 91 -0.42 16.68 0.91
N GLU A 92 -1.19 16.21 -0.08
CA GLU A 92 -2.27 16.98 -0.69
C GLU A 92 -3.38 17.29 0.32
N LYS A 93 -3.78 16.29 1.12
CA LYS A 93 -4.72 16.47 2.24
C LYS A 93 -4.24 17.56 3.19
N SER A 94 -2.99 17.53 3.63
CA SER A 94 -2.43 18.54 4.53
C SER A 94 -2.44 19.95 3.90
N ARG A 95 -2.14 20.07 2.60
CA ARG A 95 -2.21 21.37 1.88
C ARG A 95 -3.63 21.92 1.85
N ILE A 96 -4.62 21.09 1.57
CA ILE A 96 -6.03 21.49 1.55
C ILE A 96 -6.50 21.88 2.96
N GLN A 97 -6.12 21.11 3.98
CA GLN A 97 -6.44 21.41 5.38
C GLN A 97 -5.88 22.77 5.82
N MET A 98 -4.60 23.04 5.56
CA MET A 98 -3.99 24.34 5.85
C MET A 98 -4.72 25.49 5.14
N ARG A 99 -5.18 25.26 3.90
CA ARG A 99 -5.92 26.27 3.13
C ARG A 99 -7.31 26.52 3.68
N ILE A 100 -8.01 25.47 4.13
CA ILE A 100 -9.30 25.59 4.83
C ILE A 100 -9.12 26.35 6.14
N GLU A 101 -8.09 26.04 6.92
CA GLU A 101 -7.79 26.69 8.20
C GLU A 101 -7.49 28.19 8.01
N TYR A 102 -6.72 28.54 6.99
CA TYR A 102 -6.44 29.94 6.66
C TYR A 102 -7.69 30.72 6.21
N LEU A 103 -8.62 30.06 5.53
CA LEU A 103 -9.87 30.65 5.05
C LEU A 103 -10.97 30.68 6.12
N LYS A 104 -10.84 29.90 7.21
CA LYS A 104 -11.75 29.99 8.34
C LYS A 104 -11.55 31.36 9.01
N PRO A 105 -12.60 32.19 9.13
CA PRO A 105 -12.48 33.44 9.87
C PRO A 105 -12.09 33.12 11.31
N LYS A 106 -11.02 33.74 11.81
CA LYS A 106 -10.77 33.79 13.25
C LYS A 106 -11.97 34.49 13.88
N SER A 107 -12.82 33.73 14.55
CA SER A 107 -13.81 34.28 15.45
C SER A 107 -13.04 35.07 16.52
N CYS A 108 -13.03 36.40 16.39
CA CYS A 108 -12.77 37.33 17.48
C CYS A 108 -13.88 37.21 18.52
#